data_AF-A0A7J9IE71-F1
#
_entry.id   AF-A0A7J9IE71-F1
#
_cell.length_a   1.000
_cell.length_b   1.000
_cell.length_c   1.000
_cell.angle_alpha   90.00
_cell.angle_beta   90.00
_cell.angle_gamma   90.00
#
_symmetry.space_group_name_H-M   'P 1'
#
loop_
_entity.id
_entity.type
_entity.pdbx_description
1 polymer ?
#
loop_
_entity_poly.entity_id
_entity_poly.type
_entity_poly.pdbx_seq_one_letter_code
_entity_poly.pdbx_strand_id
1 'polypeptide(L)'
;MRGAGAEQISVLVRSMVESKASKNVLRLFYALGYKLDHELLRVGITFHFQRGAQITVTVSSVNKMLKLHATDEAVPVTPGIQLVEVTAPATSENYNEVVAAVSSFCEYLAP
;
A
#
# COMPACT_ATOMS: atom_id res chain seq x y z
N MET A 1 20.68 -4.21 27.16
CA MET A 1 19.29 -3.74 27.32
C MET A 1 19.19 -2.38 26.62
N ARG A 2 18.58 -2.32 25.43
CA ARG A 2 18.37 -1.06 24.69
C ARG A 2 17.34 -0.22 25.46
N GLY A 3 17.65 1.06 25.74
CA GLY A 3 16.83 1.95 26.57
C GLY A 3 15.58 2.48 25.86
N ALA A 4 14.63 2.98 26.66
CA ALA A 4 13.25 3.38 26.32
C ALA A 4 13.09 4.56 25.33
N GLY A 5 14.11 4.88 24.53
CA GLY A 5 14.07 5.91 23.49
C GLY A 5 14.78 5.51 22.19
N ALA A 6 15.17 4.24 22.04
CA ALA A 6 15.85 3.76 20.84
C ALA A 6 14.83 3.29 19.79
N GLU A 7 14.63 4.13 18.78
CA GLU A 7 13.94 3.85 17.51
C GLU A 7 12.43 3.57 17.62
N GLN A 8 11.65 4.59 17.98
CA GLN A 8 10.25 4.59 17.57
C GLN A 8 10.25 4.66 16.04
N ILE A 9 10.09 3.51 15.37
CA ILE A 9 9.91 3.45 13.91
C ILE A 9 8.83 4.48 13.57
N SER A 10 9.21 5.54 12.85
CA SER A 10 8.26 6.56 12.43
C SER A 10 7.37 5.92 11.39
N VAL A 11 6.23 5.37 11.81
CA VAL A 11 5.23 4.81 10.90
C VAL A 11 4.71 5.97 10.05
N LEU A 12 4.89 5.87 8.73
CA LEU A 12 4.40 6.87 7.79
C LEU A 12 2.87 6.85 7.80
N VAL A 13 2.27 8.00 8.11
CA VAL A 13 0.81 8.18 8.12
C VAL A 13 0.40 8.93 6.87
N ARG A 14 -0.64 8.42 6.19
CA ARG A 14 -1.29 9.12 5.08
C ARG A 14 -2.80 9.05 5.22
N SER A 15 -3.49 10.16 4.95
CA SER A 15 -4.95 10.16 4.84
C SER A 15 -5.37 9.43 3.57
N MET A 16 -6.32 8.51 3.69
CA MET A 16 -6.84 7.72 2.57
C MET A 16 -8.36 7.88 2.50
N VAL A 17 -8.87 8.13 1.29
CA VAL A 17 -10.30 8.13 0.99
C VAL A 17 -10.54 7.11 -0.11
N GLU A 18 -11.34 6.10 0.18
CA GLU A 18 -11.69 5.05 -0.77
C GLU A 18 -13.12 5.25 -1.26
N SER A 19 -13.33 5.09 -2.56
CA SER A 19 -14.65 5.10 -3.19
C SER A 19 -14.72 4.04 -4.26
N LYS A 20 -15.91 3.47 -4.44
CA LYS A 20 -16.20 2.50 -5.50
C LYS A 20 -17.09 3.16 -6.54
N ALA A 21 -16.72 3.02 -7.80
CA ALA A 21 -17.51 3.47 -8.93
C ALA A 21 -17.91 2.26 -9.80
N SER A 22 -19.07 2.36 -10.44
CA SER A 22 -19.52 1.37 -11.43
C SER A 22 -19.30 1.88 -12.84
N LYS A 23 -19.24 0.97 -13.82
CA LYS A 23 -19.10 1.27 -15.26
C LYS A 23 -17.74 1.91 -15.60
N ASN A 24 -17.70 2.75 -16.63
CA ASN A 24 -16.48 3.35 -17.16
C ASN A 24 -16.04 4.57 -16.34
N VAL A 25 -15.13 4.34 -15.39
CA VAL A 25 -14.58 5.35 -14.49
C VAL A 25 -13.66 6.34 -15.23
N LEU A 26 -12.96 5.90 -16.27
CA LEU A 26 -12.08 6.76 -17.06
C LEU A 26 -12.85 7.90 -17.73
N ARG A 27 -14.03 7.59 -18.29
CA ARG A 27 -14.92 8.59 -18.89
C ARG A 27 -15.44 9.60 -17.87
N LEU A 28 -15.75 9.15 -16.64
CA LEU A 28 -16.17 10.05 -15.57
C LEU A 28 -15.06 11.05 -15.23
N PHE A 29 -13.81 10.59 -15.05
CA PHE A 29 -12.69 11.48 -14.78
C PHE A 29 -12.44 12.49 -15.90
N TYR A 30 -12.56 12.08 -17.16
CA TYR A 30 -12.48 13.02 -18.30
C TYR A 30 -13.61 14.05 -18.29
N ALA A 31 -14.85 13.66 -17.96
CA ALA A 31 -15.97 14.59 -17.85
C ALA A 31 -15.78 15.62 -16.72
N LEU A 32 -15.03 15.25 -15.67
CA LEU A 32 -14.63 16.13 -14.58
C LEU A 32 -13.40 17.00 -14.90
N GLY A 33 -12.82 16.87 -16.10
CA GLY A 33 -11.66 17.65 -16.55
C GLY A 33 -10.29 17.06 -16.18
N TYR A 34 -10.25 15.86 -15.59
CA TYR A 34 -8.99 15.16 -15.34
C TYR A 34 -8.43 14.56 -16.64
N LYS A 35 -7.13 14.29 -16.65
CA LYS A 35 -6.43 13.58 -17.74
C LYS A 35 -5.73 12.36 -17.17
N LEU A 36 -5.65 11.31 -17.98
CA LEU A 36 -4.87 10.13 -17.62
C LEU A 36 -3.39 10.46 -17.80
N ASP A 37 -2.62 10.31 -16.74
CA ASP A 37 -1.17 10.53 -16.76
C ASP A 37 -0.41 9.24 -17.06
N HIS A 38 -0.57 8.23 -16.20
CA HIS A 38 0.07 6.92 -16.36
C HIS A 38 -0.80 5.79 -15.80
N GLU A 39 -0.52 4.56 -16.22
CA GLU A 39 -1.16 3.33 -15.74
C GLU A 39 -0.08 2.34 -15.29
N LEU A 40 -0.30 1.71 -14.13
CA LEU A 40 0.60 0.71 -13.56
C LEU A 40 -0.19 -0.57 -13.25
N LEU A 41 0.40 -1.71 -13.55
CA LEU A 41 -0.14 -3.02 -13.20
C LEU A 41 0.64 -3.59 -12.02
N ARG A 42 -0.05 -3.76 -10.89
CA ARG A 42 0.51 -4.34 -9.68
C ARG A 42 0.09 -5.81 -9.56
N VAL A 43 1.06 -6.72 -9.43
CA VAL A 43 0.83 -8.17 -9.30
C VAL A 43 1.51 -8.66 -8.03
N GLY A 44 0.80 -9.40 -7.18
CA GLY A 44 1.35 -9.82 -5.89
C GLY A 44 0.39 -10.61 -5.04
N ILE A 45 0.79 -10.80 -3.78
CA ILE A 45 0.05 -11.52 -2.75
C ILE A 45 -0.14 -10.58 -1.56
N THR A 46 -1.28 -10.72 -0.88
CA THR A 46 -1.58 -9.96 0.33
C THR A 46 -1.93 -10.92 1.46
N PHE A 47 -1.33 -10.67 2.63
CA PHE A 47 -1.57 -11.40 3.87
C PHE A 47 -2.25 -10.46 4.87
N HIS A 48 -3.24 -10.97 5.57
CA HIS A 48 -3.97 -10.21 6.59
C HIS A 48 -3.71 -10.84 7.96
N PHE A 49 -3.29 -10.01 8.92
CA PHE A 49 -2.99 -10.40 10.29
C PHE A 49 -3.86 -9.60 11.26
N GLN A 50 -4.23 -10.23 12.37
CA GLN A 50 -4.94 -9.59 13.47
C GLN A 50 -4.05 -9.63 14.70
N ARG A 51 -3.38 -8.51 15.02
CA ARG A 51 -2.43 -8.41 16.14
C ARG A 51 -2.47 -7.02 16.76
N GLY A 52 -3.48 -6.75 17.57
CA GLY A 52 -3.76 -5.40 18.12
C GLY A 52 -4.41 -4.46 17.10
N ALA A 53 -4.07 -4.59 15.81
CA ALA A 53 -4.75 -3.97 14.69
C ALA A 53 -4.87 -4.96 13.50
N GLN A 54 -5.70 -4.63 12.51
CA GLN A 54 -5.74 -5.33 11.23
C GLN A 54 -4.54 -4.90 10.39
N ILE A 55 -3.48 -5.70 10.38
CA ILE A 55 -2.26 -5.44 9.63
C ILE A 55 -2.33 -6.17 8.30
N THR A 56 -2.04 -5.44 7.22
CA THR A 56 -2.01 -5.96 5.85
C THR A 56 -0.59 -5.89 5.34
N VAL A 57 -0.05 -7.06 4.96
CA VAL A 57 1.27 -7.18 4.34
C VAL A 57 1.08 -7.52 2.87
N THR A 58 1.53 -6.65 1.98
CA THR A 58 1.45 -6.87 0.54
C THR A 58 2.85 -7.02 -0.03
N VAL A 59 3.07 -8.12 -0.74
CA VAL A 59 4.31 -8.39 -1.49
C VAL A 59 3.98 -8.38 -2.97
N SER A 60 4.57 -7.47 -3.74
CA SER A 60 4.15 -7.25 -5.12
C SER A 60 5.25 -6.75 -6.05
N SER A 61 5.13 -7.09 -7.33
CA SER A 61 5.82 -6.45 -8.44
C SER A 61 4.94 -5.34 -9.04
N VAL A 62 5.57 -4.24 -9.45
CA VAL A 62 4.93 -3.12 -10.14
C VAL A 62 5.43 -3.09 -11.58
N ASN A 63 4.49 -3.08 -12.53
CA ASN A 63 4.77 -3.10 -13.95
C ASN A 63 4.20 -1.84 -14.61
N LYS A 64 4.96 -1.25 -15.53
CA LYS A 64 4.51 -0.13 -16.36
C LYS A 64 3.70 -0.68 -17.53
N MET A 65 2.57 -0.04 -17.82
CA MET A 65 1.77 -0.32 -19.00
C MET A 65 2.32 0.44 -20.20
N LEU A 66 2.81 -0.27 -21.22
CA LEU A 66 3.34 0.36 -22.45
C LEU A 66 2.21 0.84 -23.37
N LYS A 67 1.08 0.14 -23.32
CA LYS A 67 -0.14 0.46 -24.04
C LYS A 67 -1.30 0.40 -23.05
N LEU A 68 -2.21 1.37 -23.20
CA LEU A 68 -3.36 1.52 -22.32
C LEU A 68 -4.17 0.22 -22.24
N HIS A 69 -4.38 -0.28 -21.02
CA HIS A 69 -5.16 -1.48 -20.70
C HIS A 69 -4.61 -2.82 -21.25
N ALA A 70 -3.44 -2.83 -21.92
CA ALA A 70 -2.81 -4.05 -22.44
C ALA A 70 -1.94 -4.72 -21.36
N THR A 71 -2.56 -5.53 -20.51
CA THR A 71 -1.89 -6.13 -19.33
C THR A 71 -0.85 -7.19 -19.69
N ASP A 72 -0.97 -7.80 -20.86
CA ASP A 72 -0.05 -8.79 -21.43
C ASP A 72 1.27 -8.18 -21.92
N GLU A 73 1.27 -6.89 -22.27
CA GLU A 73 2.45 -6.14 -22.72
C GLU A 73 3.15 -5.40 -21.57
N ALA A 74 2.72 -5.59 -20.32
CA ALA A 74 3.26 -4.88 -19.16
C ALA A 74 4.71 -5.29 -18.85
N VAL A 75 5.56 -4.30 -18.52
CA VAL A 75 6.99 -4.52 -18.24
C VAL A 75 7.32 -4.11 -16.81
N PRO A 76 8.09 -4.92 -16.04
CA PRO A 76 8.45 -4.57 -14.66
C PRO A 76 9.23 -3.25 -14.58
N VAL A 77 8.83 -2.38 -13.64
CA VAL A 77 9.53 -1.13 -13.36
C VAL A 77 10.88 -1.41 -12.68
N THR A 78 10.90 -2.38 -11.76
CA THR A 78 12.10 -2.82 -11.03
C THR A 78 12.28 -4.33 -11.16
N PRO A 79 12.89 -4.81 -12.25
CA PRO A 79 13.09 -6.24 -12.47
C PRO A 79 13.84 -6.91 -11.31
N GLY A 80 13.34 -8.05 -10.84
CA GLY A 80 13.97 -8.83 -9.76
C GLY A 80 13.77 -8.30 -8.35
N ILE A 81 13.06 -7.17 -8.17
CA ILE A 81 12.76 -6.58 -6.86
C ILE A 81 11.26 -6.64 -6.61
N GLN A 82 10.89 -7.07 -5.41
CA GLN A 82 9.50 -7.04 -4.93
C GLN A 82 9.35 -5.94 -3.89
N LEU A 83 8.27 -5.18 -4.01
CA LEU A 83 7.87 -4.21 -3.00
C LEU A 83 7.12 -4.92 -1.89
N VAL A 84 7.58 -4.75 -0.65
CA VAL A 84 6.90 -5.20 0.56
C VAL A 84 6.33 -3.98 1.27
N GLU A 85 5.01 -3.94 1.43
CA GLU A 85 4.31 -2.90 2.17
C GLU A 85 3.61 -3.51 3.38
N VAL A 86 3.81 -2.90 4.55
CA VAL A 86 3.09 -3.20 5.78
C VAL A 86 2.20 -2.00 6.09
N THR A 87 0.89 -2.20 6.08
CA THR A 87 -0.09 -1.13 6.28
C THR A 87 -1.17 -1.55 7.26
N ALA A 88 -1.76 -0.60 7.96
CA ALA A 88 -2.93 -0.82 8.80
C ALA A 88 -3.82 0.43 8.75
N PRO A 89 -5.14 0.29 8.66
CA PRO A 89 -6.05 1.42 8.74
C PRO A 89 -6.04 1.98 10.17
N ALA A 90 -6.06 3.31 10.29
CA ALA A 90 -6.15 4.02 11.56
C ALA A 90 -7.20 5.11 11.47
N THR A 91 -7.83 5.40 12.61
CA THR A 91 -8.70 6.55 12.83
C THR A 91 -8.04 7.51 13.82
N SER A 92 -8.64 8.68 14.04
CA SER A 92 -8.17 9.63 15.05
C SER A 92 -8.17 9.05 16.46
N GLU A 93 -9.02 8.07 16.75
CA GLU A 93 -9.23 7.52 18.09
C GLU A 93 -8.26 6.38 18.42
N ASN A 94 -7.82 5.60 17.42
CA ASN A 94 -7.01 4.39 17.65
C ASN A 94 -5.57 4.50 17.12
N TYR A 95 -5.15 5.68 16.67
CA TYR A 95 -3.84 5.91 16.06
C TYR A 95 -2.68 5.30 16.85
N ASN A 96 -2.58 5.61 18.14
CA ASN A 96 -1.45 5.17 18.97
C ASN A 96 -1.37 3.63 19.07
N GLU A 97 -2.52 2.96 19.14
CA GLU A 97 -2.60 1.50 19.22
C GLU A 97 -2.15 0.86 17.89
N VAL A 98 -2.63 1.41 16.77
CA VAL A 98 -2.26 0.94 15.42
C VAL A 98 -0.76 1.13 15.16
N VAL A 99 -0.19 2.28 15.53
CA VAL A 99 1.24 2.54 15.40
C VAL A 99 2.05 1.54 16.22
N ALA A 100 1.68 1.32 17.49
CA ALA A 100 2.38 0.35 18.34
C ALA A 100 2.30 -1.08 17.77
N ALA A 101 1.13 -1.48 17.25
CA ALA A 101 0.93 -2.78 16.62
C ALA A 101 1.79 -2.97 15.36
N VAL A 102 1.82 -1.97 14.47
CA VAL A 102 2.63 -2.00 13.25
C VAL A 102 4.12 -2.04 13.58
N SER A 103 4.59 -1.19 14.51
CA SER A 103 6.01 -1.18 14.91
C SER A 103 6.44 -2.52 15.50
N SER A 104 5.67 -3.07 16.44
CA SER A 104 5.97 -4.40 17.03
C SER A 104 5.93 -5.52 15.99
N PHE A 105 5.03 -5.43 15.00
CA PHE A 105 4.96 -6.40 13.92
C PHE A 105 6.17 -6.31 12.98
N CYS A 106 6.61 -5.11 12.63
CA CYS A 106 7.83 -4.89 11.85
C CYS A 106 9.09 -5.39 12.57
N GLU A 107 9.20 -5.16 13.89
CA GLU A 107 10.28 -5.72 14.71
C GLU A 107 10.26 -7.25 14.71
N TYR A 108 9.08 -7.87 14.77
CA TYR A 108 8.95 -9.33 14.70
C TYR A 108 9.37 -9.90 13.33
N LEU A 109 9.22 -9.14 12.25
CA LEU A 109 9.67 -9.54 10.92
C LEU A 109 11.17 -9.27 10.68
N ALA A 110 11.81 -8.47 11.54
CA ALA A 110 13.24 -8.22 11.45
C ALA A 110 14.01 -9.50 11.84
N PRO A 111 15.03 -9.90 11.05
CA PRO A 111 15.82 -11.10 11.31
C PRO A 111 16.71 -11.02 12.56
#